data_AF-A0A358M301-F1
#
_entry.id   AF-A0A358M301-F1
#
_cell.length_a   1.000
_cell.length_b   1.000
_cell.length_c   1.000
_cell.angle_alpha   90.00
_cell.angle_beta   90.00
_cell.angle_gamma   90.00
#
_symmetry.space_group_name_H-M   'P 1'
#
loop_
_entity.id
_entity.type
_entity.pdbx_description
1 polymer ?
#
loop_
_entity_poly.entity_id
_entity_poly.type
_entity_poly.pdbx_seq_one_letter_code
_entity_poly.pdbx_strand_id
1 'polypeptide(L)'
;MLIQALCDYYDILAEEGKLLPEEYSEVNIQYLICLNAGGGIDKILDIQRRETITRTKGKIQERLVPKTAVMPRRTEKPGIDSNIIEHRPLYLFGLNYAENGLNPDDRTGKAKKSHDAFVEKNLQFG
;
A
#
# COMPACT_ATOMS: atom_id res chain seq x y z
N MET A 1 1.00 -22.46 27.26
CA MET A 1 0.35 -22.52 25.93
C MET A 1 0.81 -21.32 25.12
N LEU A 2 1.20 -21.53 23.85
CA LEU A 2 1.73 -20.48 22.98
C LEU A 2 0.78 -19.28 22.82
N ILE A 3 -0.53 -19.54 22.74
CA ILE A 3 -1.55 -18.49 22.57
C ILE A 3 -1.59 -17.53 23.75
N GLN A 4 -1.54 -18.05 24.99
CA GLN A 4 -1.55 -17.20 26.18
C GLN A 4 -0.33 -16.27 26.22
N ALA A 5 0.86 -16.81 25.91
CA ALA A 5 2.09 -16.02 25.86
C ALA A 5 2.05 -14.93 24.78
N LEU A 6 1.33 -15.14 23.67
CA LEU A 6 1.13 -14.12 22.64
C LEU A 6 0.16 -13.02 23.09
N CYS A 7 -0.90 -13.38 23.82
CA CYS A 7 -1.81 -12.42 24.43
C CYS A 7 -1.10 -11.57 25.49
N ASP A 8 -0.38 -12.20 26.41
CA ASP A 8 0.37 -11.50 27.46
C ASP A 8 1.42 -10.55 26.84
N TYR A 9 2.06 -10.96 25.74
CA TYR A 9 2.99 -10.11 25.01
C TYR A 9 2.30 -8.90 24.34
N TYR A 10 1.10 -9.09 23.79
CA TYR A 10 0.32 -7.99 23.22
C TYR A 10 -0.05 -6.96 24.30
N ASP A 11 -0.49 -7.41 25.47
CA ASP A 11 -0.86 -6.54 26.58
C ASP A 11 0.32 -5.69 27.06
N ILE A 12 1.53 -6.28 27.16
CA ILE A 12 2.76 -5.55 27.47
C ILE A 12 3.03 -4.45 26.43
N LEU A 13 2.91 -4.76 25.14
CA LEU A 13 3.12 -3.77 24.07
C LEU A 13 2.07 -2.64 24.13
N ALA A 14 0.84 -2.96 24.53
CA ALA A 14 -0.23 -1.98 24.72
C ALA A 14 0.09 -1.03 25.88
N GLU A 15 0.48 -1.57 27.03
CA GLU A 15 0.88 -0.80 28.22
C GLU A 15 2.08 0.11 27.94
N GLU A 16 3.05 -0.37 27.15
CA GLU A 16 4.23 0.41 26.74
C GLU A 16 3.93 1.46 25.65
N GLY A 17 2.69 1.54 25.16
CA GLY A 17 2.30 2.46 24.08
C GLY A 17 2.99 2.16 22.74
N LYS A 18 3.41 0.91 22.51
CA LYS A 18 4.10 0.45 21.30
C LYS A 18 3.13 -0.03 20.22
N LEU A 19 1.84 -0.10 20.51
CA LEU A 19 0.80 -0.43 19.54
C LEU A 19 0.32 0.82 18.82
N LEU A 20 0.02 0.65 17.53
CA LEU A 20 -0.69 1.66 16.75
C LEU A 20 -2.16 1.75 17.19
N PRO A 21 -2.78 2.94 17.14
CA PRO A 21 -4.22 3.06 17.32
C PRO A 21 -4.97 2.18 16.31
N GLU A 22 -6.14 1.68 16.69
CA GLU A 22 -6.92 0.74 15.89
C GLU A 22 -7.32 1.34 14.52
N GLU A 23 -7.43 2.66 14.43
CA GLU A 23 -7.77 3.40 13.23
C GLU A 23 -6.61 3.52 12.23
N TYR A 24 -5.42 3.03 12.59
CA TYR A 24 -4.21 3.11 11.78
C TYR A 24 -3.58 1.73 11.55
N SER A 25 -2.72 1.67 10.54
CA SER A 25 -1.97 0.48 10.18
C SER A 25 -0.64 0.86 9.57
N GLU A 26 0.36 0.00 9.73
CA GLU A 26 1.62 0.10 9.00
C GLU A 26 1.46 -0.46 7.59
N VAL A 27 1.91 0.31 6.61
CA VAL A 27 1.90 -0.06 5.20
C VAL A 27 3.32 0.04 4.66
N ASN A 28 3.73 -0.97 3.90
CA ASN A 28 5.00 -1.00 3.21
C ASN A 28 4.88 -0.33 1.84
N ILE A 29 5.61 0.77 1.65
CA ILE A 29 5.60 1.56 0.42
C ILE A 29 6.93 1.34 -0.32
N GLN A 30 6.82 0.90 -1.57
CA GLN A 30 7.98 0.67 -2.44
C GLN A 30 8.21 1.85 -3.38
N TYR A 31 7.12 2.43 -3.91
CA TYR A 31 7.17 3.48 -4.92
C TYR A 31 6.29 4.66 -4.52
N LEU A 32 6.72 5.87 -4.89
CA LEU A 32 5.89 7.07 -4.90
C LEU A 32 5.51 7.42 -6.33
N ILE A 33 4.27 7.85 -6.54
CA ILE A 33 3.77 8.24 -7.85
C ILE A 33 3.53 9.75 -7.83
N CYS A 34 4.23 10.46 -8.71
CA CYS A 34 4.10 11.89 -8.90
C CYS A 34 3.10 12.14 -10.02
N LEU A 35 2.16 13.05 -9.78
CA LEU A 35 1.18 13.48 -10.76
C LEU A 35 1.55 14.83 -11.34
N ASN A 36 1.28 15.04 -12.63
CA ASN A 36 1.32 16.36 -13.23
C ASN A 36 0.03 17.14 -12.96
N ALA A 37 0.01 18.43 -13.31
CA ALA A 37 -1.16 19.29 -13.08
C ALA A 37 -2.44 18.81 -13.80
N GLY A 38 -2.31 17.99 -14.84
CA GLY A 38 -3.43 17.38 -15.55
C GLY A 38 -3.91 16.05 -14.95
N GLY A 39 -3.39 15.62 -13.79
CA GLY A 39 -3.76 14.38 -13.12
C GLY A 39 -3.14 13.11 -13.74
N GLY A 40 -2.31 13.24 -14.77
CA GLY A 40 -1.55 12.14 -15.34
C GLY A 40 -0.31 11.80 -14.51
N ILE A 41 0.21 10.58 -14.67
CA ILE A 41 1.46 10.17 -14.03
C ILE A 41 2.63 10.92 -14.70
N ASP A 42 3.39 11.68 -13.90
CA ASP A 42 4.66 12.29 -14.30
C ASP A 42 5.83 11.32 -14.08
N LYS A 43 5.96 10.81 -12.85
CA LYS A 43 7.09 9.96 -12.43
C LYS A 43 6.69 8.90 -11.43
N ILE A 44 7.44 7.81 -11.42
CA ILE A 44 7.38 6.78 -10.39
C ILE A 44 8.78 6.72 -9.75
N LEU A 45 8.85 7.01 -8.46
CA LEU A 45 10.10 7.06 -7.70
C LEU A 45 10.21 5.81 -6.83
N ASP A 46 11.27 5.03 -7.01
CA ASP A 46 11.63 3.96 -6.06
C ASP A 46 12.16 4.59 -4.76
N ILE A 47 11.53 4.26 -3.63
CA ILE A 47 11.91 4.75 -2.30
C ILE A 47 12.42 3.65 -1.38
N GLN A 48 12.64 2.44 -1.92
CA GLN A 48 13.15 1.31 -1.15
C GLN A 48 14.60 1.56 -0.73
N ARG A 49 14.95 1.10 0.47
CA ARG A 49 16.32 1.15 0.98
C ARG A 49 17.07 -0.11 0.57
N ARG A 50 18.32 0.05 0.14
CA ARG A 50 19.23 -1.08 -0.04
C ARG A 50 19.82 -1.46 1.30
N GLU A 51 19.64 -2.71 1.68
CA GLU A 51 20.24 -3.30 2.86
C GLU A 51 21.12 -4.49 2.46
N THR A 52 22.31 -4.55 3.04
CA THR A 52 23.19 -5.70 2.91
C THR A 52 22.87 -6.70 4.01
N ILE A 53 22.49 -7.92 3.63
CA ILE A 53 22.23 -9.01 4.56
C ILE A 53 23.26 -10.13 4.38
N THR A 54 23.66 -10.74 5.50
CA THR A 54 24.48 -11.94 5.48
C THR A 54 23.58 -13.16 5.53
N ARG A 55 23.59 -13.96 4.47
CA ARG A 55 22.89 -15.25 4.43
C ARG A 55 23.70 -16.35 5.11
N THR A 56 23.07 -17.52 5.26
CA THR A 56 23.70 -18.76 5.70
C THR A 56 25.00 -18.99 4.93
N LYS A 57 26.07 -19.37 5.65
CA LYS A 57 27.45 -19.51 5.13
C LYS A 57 28.15 -18.20 4.74
N GLY A 58 27.78 -17.06 5.32
CA GLY A 58 28.54 -15.81 5.19
C GLY A 58 28.42 -15.12 3.83
N LYS A 59 27.51 -15.58 2.96
CA LYS A 59 27.30 -14.96 1.65
C LYS A 59 26.59 -13.62 1.82
N ILE A 60 27.23 -12.56 1.35
CA ILE A 60 26.67 -11.22 1.32
C ILE A 60 25.65 -11.11 0.18
N GLN A 61 24.46 -10.59 0.47
CA GLN A 61 23.42 -10.30 -0.52
C GLN A 61 22.83 -8.91 -0.25
N GLU A 62 22.60 -8.14 -1.31
CA GLU A 62 21.79 -6.92 -1.22
C GLU A 62 20.30 -7.26 -1.37
N ARG A 63 19.46 -6.63 -0.55
CA ARG A 63 18.00 -6.65 -0.67
C ARG A 63 17.45 -5.23 -0.69
N LEU A 64 16.33 -5.06 -1.41
CA LEU A 64 15.52 -3.84 -1.34
C LEU A 64 14.47 -4.02 -0.25
N VAL A 65 14.39 -3.04 0.65
CA VAL A 65 13.44 -3.02 1.77
C VAL A 65 12.50 -1.84 1.60
N PRO A 66 11.17 -2.06 1.63
CA PRO A 66 10.20 -0.99 1.53
C PRO A 66 10.31 -0.01 2.70
N LYS A 67 9.82 1.20 2.49
CA LYS A 67 9.65 2.17 3.57
C LYS A 67 8.31 1.92 4.26
N THR A 68 8.33 1.73 5.57
CA THR A 68 7.13 1.62 6.38
C THR A 68 6.54 3.01 6.62
N ALA A 69 5.23 3.14 6.46
CA ALA A 69 4.47 4.35 6.76
C ALA A 69 3.21 4.01 7.56
N VAL A 70 2.83 4.89 8.48
CA VAL A 70 1.57 4.79 9.22
C VAL A 70 0.46 5.44 8.40
N MET A 71 -0.55 4.65 8.06
CA MET A 71 -1.69 5.07 7.25
C MET A 71 -3.00 4.67 7.93
N PRO A 72 -4.11 5.41 7.73
CA PRO A 72 -5.40 5.00 8.25
C PRO A 72 -5.78 3.59 7.80
N ARG A 73 -6.36 2.84 8.74
CA ARG A 73 -6.75 1.45 8.57
C ARG A 73 -7.80 1.33 7.48
N ARG A 74 -7.61 0.34 6.62
CA ARG A 74 -8.51 0.08 5.50
C ARG A 74 -9.79 -0.60 5.95
N THR A 75 -10.89 -0.33 5.25
CA THR A 75 -12.10 -1.13 5.33
C THR A 75 -11.93 -2.38 4.44
N GLU A 76 -11.97 -3.58 5.02
CA GLU A 76 -11.81 -4.85 4.29
C GLU A 76 -13.15 -5.33 3.69
N LYS A 77 -13.83 -4.47 2.94
CA LYS A 77 -15.07 -4.88 2.27
C LYS A 77 -14.77 -5.67 0.99
N PRO A 78 -15.42 -6.83 0.76
CA PRO A 78 -15.32 -7.55 -0.50
C PRO A 78 -16.12 -6.79 -1.58
N GLY A 79 -15.47 -5.86 -2.30
CA GLY A 79 -16.10 -5.08 -3.36
C GLY A 79 -15.21 -3.95 -3.87
N ILE A 80 -15.65 -3.28 -4.94
CA ILE A 80 -15.10 -1.98 -5.33
C ILE A 80 -15.73 -0.96 -4.38
N ASP A 81 -14.96 -0.54 -3.39
CA ASP A 81 -15.34 0.54 -2.47
C ASP A 81 -14.22 1.60 -2.51
N SER A 82 -14.60 2.84 -2.75
CA SER A 82 -13.69 3.99 -2.70
C SER A 82 -13.41 4.28 -1.23
N ASN A 83 -12.18 4.03 -0.76
CA ASN A 83 -11.79 4.43 0.58
C ASN A 83 -11.27 5.88 0.55
N ILE A 84 -11.50 6.63 1.64
CA ILE A 84 -11.06 8.03 1.80
C ILE A 84 -9.54 8.15 1.60
N ILE A 85 -8.79 7.06 1.86
CA ILE A 85 -7.36 6.94 1.61
C ILE A 85 -7.08 5.63 0.87
N GLU A 86 -7.61 5.55 -0.34
CA GLU A 86 -7.31 4.45 -1.25
C GLU A 86 -5.88 4.58 -1.78
N HIS A 87 -5.06 3.55 -1.60
CA HIS A 87 -3.65 3.53 -2.02
C HIS A 87 -3.30 2.30 -2.85
N ARG A 88 -4.29 1.45 -3.18
CA ARG A 88 -4.07 0.33 -4.09
C ARG A 88 -3.96 0.88 -5.52
N PRO A 89 -2.90 0.54 -6.26
CA PRO A 89 -2.69 1.06 -7.62
C PRO A 89 -3.88 0.84 -8.56
N LEU A 90 -4.55 -0.31 -8.45
CA LEU A 90 -5.74 -0.62 -9.25
C LEU A 90 -6.89 0.38 -9.04
N TYR A 91 -7.06 0.88 -7.82
CA TYR A 91 -8.18 1.78 -7.51
C TYR A 91 -7.80 3.25 -7.66
N LEU A 92 -6.52 3.59 -7.49
CA LEU A 92 -6.00 4.92 -7.78
C LEU A 92 -5.98 5.22 -9.29
N PHE A 93 -5.32 4.36 -10.06
CA PHE A 93 -5.05 4.63 -11.46
C PHE A 93 -6.00 3.88 -12.40
N GLY A 94 -6.67 2.83 -11.92
CA GLY A 94 -7.41 1.92 -12.81
C GLY A 94 -6.52 1.31 -13.86
N LEU A 95 -5.22 1.15 -13.59
CA LEU A 95 -4.26 0.62 -14.56
C LEU A 95 -3.85 -0.81 -14.19
N ASN A 96 -3.87 -1.67 -15.19
CA ASN A 96 -3.26 -2.98 -15.18
C ASN A 96 -1.89 -2.90 -15.85
N TYR A 97 -0.96 -3.71 -15.37
CA TYR A 97 0.32 -3.90 -16.04
C TYR A 97 0.19 -5.01 -17.09
N ALA A 98 0.34 -4.66 -18.37
CA ALA A 98 0.33 -5.59 -19.49
C ALA A 98 1.63 -5.48 -20.31
N GLU A 99 1.77 -6.29 -21.37
CA GLU A 99 2.97 -6.32 -22.23
C GLU A 99 3.34 -4.94 -22.80
N ASN A 100 2.36 -4.07 -23.05
CA ASN A 100 2.55 -2.73 -23.60
C ASN A 100 2.61 -1.63 -22.52
N GLY A 101 2.77 -1.99 -21.25
CA GLY A 101 2.81 -1.08 -20.12
C GLY A 101 1.48 -0.96 -19.38
N LEU A 102 1.34 0.12 -18.61
CA LEU A 102 0.17 0.39 -17.77
C LEU A 102 -1.01 0.87 -18.62
N ASN A 103 -2.12 0.15 -18.63
CA ASN A 103 -3.34 0.53 -19.34
C ASN A 103 -4.59 0.13 -18.55
N PRO A 104 -5.75 0.79 -18.76
CA PRO A 104 -6.96 0.51 -18.01
C PRO A 104 -7.78 -0.68 -18.53
N ASP A 105 -7.27 -1.39 -19.54
CA ASP A 105 -8.00 -2.47 -20.17
C ASP A 105 -7.88 -3.74 -19.31
N ASP A 106 -9.03 -4.34 -19.03
CA ASP A 106 -9.12 -5.71 -18.56
C ASP A 106 -10.34 -6.39 -19.19
N ARG A 107 -10.35 -7.72 -19.12
CA ARG A 107 -11.46 -8.54 -19.63
C ARG A 107 -12.80 -8.23 -18.96
N THR A 108 -12.81 -7.55 -17.81
CA THR A 108 -13.99 -7.41 -16.94
C THR A 108 -14.50 -5.96 -16.79
N GLY A 109 -13.82 -4.99 -17.39
CA GLY A 109 -14.01 -3.55 -17.18
C GLY A 109 -13.76 -3.08 -15.73
N LYS A 110 -13.04 -3.85 -14.90
CA LYS A 110 -12.94 -3.60 -13.45
C LYS A 110 -12.03 -2.41 -13.14
N ALA A 111 -10.88 -2.33 -13.82
CA ALA A 111 -9.89 -1.30 -13.58
C ALA A 111 -10.45 0.10 -13.92
N LYS A 112 -11.11 0.22 -15.08
CA LYS A 112 -11.85 1.44 -15.47
C LYS A 112 -12.91 1.84 -14.44
N LYS A 113 -13.80 0.93 -14.04
CA LYS A 113 -14.82 1.19 -13.01
C LYS A 113 -14.22 1.64 -11.67
N SER A 114 -13.06 1.11 -11.31
CA SER A 114 -12.39 1.45 -10.06
C SER A 114 -11.82 2.86 -10.09
N HIS A 115 -11.21 3.27 -11.21
CA HIS A 115 -10.70 4.64 -11.39
C HIS A 115 -11.83 5.66 -11.47
N ASP A 116 -12.90 5.38 -12.20
CA ASP A 116 -14.06 6.27 -12.27
C ASP A 116 -14.65 6.53 -10.87
N ALA A 117 -14.79 5.48 -10.04
CA ALA A 117 -15.26 5.60 -8.66
C ALA A 117 -14.29 6.40 -7.77
N PHE A 118 -12.98 6.26 -7.98
CA PHE A 118 -11.97 7.05 -7.28
C PHE A 118 -12.08 8.55 -7.63
N VAL A 119 -12.20 8.88 -8.92
CA VAL A 119 -12.33 10.26 -9.40
C VAL A 119 -13.61 10.91 -8.86
N GLU A 120 -14.76 10.24 -8.99
CA GLU A 120 -16.05 10.75 -8.51
C GLU A 120 -16.00 11.12 -7.03
N LYS A 121 -15.39 10.27 -6.20
CA LYS A 121 -15.38 10.43 -4.75
C LYS A 121 -14.33 11.43 -4.29
N ASN A 122 -13.13 11.43 -4.88
CA ASN A 122 -12.07 12.36 -4.48
C ASN A 122 -12.33 13.80 -4.96
N LEU A 123 -13.00 14.00 -6.10
CA LEU A 123 -13.41 15.33 -6.55
C LEU A 123 -14.37 16.02 -5.58
N GLN A 124 -15.13 15.26 -4.78
CA GLN A 124 -16.03 15.84 -3.77
C GLN A 124 -15.27 16.42 -2.55
N PHE A 125 -13.98 16.11 -2.40
CA PHE A 125 -13.13 16.61 -1.31
C PHE A 125 -12.14 17.69 -1.77
N GLY A 126 -12.06 17.98 -3.07
CA GLY A 126 -11.12 18.93 -3.68
C GLY A 126 -11.68 20.35 -3.83
#